data_AF-A0A1G3QKG0-F1
#
_entry.id   AF-A0A1G3QKG0-F1
#
_cell.length_a   1.000
_cell.length_b   1.000
_cell.length_c   1.000
_cell.angle_alpha   90.00
_cell.angle_beta   90.00
_cell.angle_gamma   90.00
#
_symmetry.space_group_name_H-M   'P 1'
#
loop_
_entity.id
_entity.type
_entity.pdbx_description
1 polymer ?
#
loop_
_entity_poly.entity_id
_entity_poly.type
_entity_poly.pdbx_seq_one_letter_code
_entity_poly.pdbx_strand_id
1 'polypeptide(L)'
;MKIQYIYLMLAVVFNTSANLVIKGFAAKQSETILDLITNVPLFLAAALFGINFIYYTKALNFIDISIAYPIVVGFSIILIISFSILLFNERLSITQLGGMGLIIIGIILVFSRI
;
A
#
# COMPACT_ATOMS: atom_id res chain seq x y z
N MET A 1 14.88 -17.72 4.35
CA MET A 1 14.66 -16.26 4.26
C MET A 1 14.70 -15.66 5.66
N LYS A 2 15.41 -14.54 5.88
CA LYS A 2 15.42 -13.86 7.21
C LYS A 2 13.98 -13.48 7.57
N ILE A 3 13.53 -13.84 8.78
CA ILE A 3 12.16 -13.64 9.30
C ILE A 3 11.65 -12.19 9.13
N GLN A 4 12.59 -11.25 9.09
CA GLN A 4 12.44 -9.81 8.92
C GLN A 4 11.69 -9.43 7.63
N TYR A 5 12.03 -10.07 6.51
CA TYR A 5 11.41 -9.80 5.20
C TYR A 5 9.99 -10.37 5.11
N ILE A 6 9.68 -11.41 5.88
CA ILE A 6 8.32 -11.98 5.92
C ILE A 6 7.36 -10.96 6.53
N TYR A 7 7.77 -10.26 7.60
CA TYR A 7 6.96 -9.20 8.20
C TYR A 7 6.75 -8.01 7.25
N LEU A 8 7.77 -7.63 6.48
CA LEU A 8 7.61 -6.59 5.44
C LEU A 8 6.64 -7.03 4.34
N MET A 9 6.76 -8.27 3.83
CA MET A 9 5.85 -8.77 2.80
C MET A 9 4.40 -8.81 3.31
N LEU A 10 4.18 -9.27 4.55
CA LEU A 10 2.86 -9.24 5.17
C LEU A 10 2.34 -7.80 5.28
N ALA A 11 3.16 -6.86 5.75
CA ALA A 11 2.80 -5.44 5.80
C ALA A 11 2.35 -4.93 4.42
N VAL A 12 3.13 -5.18 3.37
CA VAL A 12 2.78 -4.82 1.98
C VAL A 12 1.44 -5.42 1.56
N VAL A 13 1.20 -6.70 1.82
CA VAL A 13 -0.06 -7.38 1.45
C VAL A 13 -1.25 -6.74 2.16
N PHE A 14 -1.17 -6.54 3.47
CA PHE A 14 -2.25 -5.92 4.24
C PHE A 14 -2.46 -4.45 3.84
N ASN A 15 -1.38 -3.72 3.58
CA ASN A 15 -1.44 -2.33 3.11
C ASN A 15 -2.09 -2.22 1.73
N THR A 16 -1.71 -3.08 0.78
CA THR A 16 -2.31 -3.15 -0.56
C THR A 16 -3.79 -3.50 -0.46
N SER A 17 -4.13 -4.51 0.35
CA SER A 17 -5.51 -4.96 0.53
C SER A 17 -6.40 -3.85 1.11
N ALA A 18 -5.92 -3.13 2.12
CA ALA A 18 -6.64 -1.99 2.70
C ALA A 18 -6.94 -0.90 1.65
N ASN A 19 -5.93 -0.54 0.84
CA ASN A 19 -6.08 0.46 -0.21
C ASN A 19 -7.04 0.02 -1.33
N LEU A 20 -7.02 -1.26 -1.70
CA LEU A 20 -7.94 -1.81 -2.70
C LEU A 20 -9.39 -1.82 -2.20
N VAL A 21 -9.61 -2.15 -0.91
CA VAL A 21 -10.93 -2.03 -0.27
C VAL A 21 -11.39 -0.58 -0.35
N ILE A 22 -10.60 0.38 0.13
CA ILE A 22 -10.96 1.80 0.04
C ILE A 22 -11.33 2.18 -1.39
N LYS A 23 -10.49 1.84 -2.36
CA LYS A 23 -10.72 2.19 -3.76
C LYS A 23 -12.03 1.61 -4.30
N GLY A 24 -12.34 0.36 -3.98
CA GLY A 24 -13.58 -0.28 -4.45
C GLY A 24 -14.86 0.28 -3.84
N PHE A 25 -14.76 0.91 -2.65
CA PHE A 25 -15.91 1.53 -1.98
C PHE A 25 -15.93 3.06 -2.07
N ALA A 26 -14.82 3.70 -2.44
CA ALA A 26 -14.70 5.15 -2.59
C ALA A 26 -15.66 5.71 -3.65
N ALA A 27 -15.95 4.95 -4.71
CA ALA A 27 -16.93 5.34 -5.74
C ALA A 27 -18.39 5.38 -5.23
N LYS A 28 -18.69 4.81 -4.06
CA LYS A 28 -20.02 4.75 -3.43
C LYS A 28 -20.15 5.67 -2.21
N GLN A 29 -19.14 6.46 -1.89
CA GLN A 29 -19.08 7.17 -0.63
C GLN A 29 -19.81 8.52 -0.70
N SER A 30 -20.84 8.68 0.13
CA SER A 30 -21.54 9.94 0.37
C SER A 30 -20.63 10.99 1.02
N GLU A 31 -20.88 12.27 0.73
CA GLU A 31 -20.02 13.42 1.08
C GLU A 31 -19.90 13.71 2.60
N THR A 32 -20.72 13.07 3.44
CA THR A 32 -20.81 13.40 4.87
C THR A 32 -19.92 12.51 5.73
N ILE A 33 -19.18 13.12 6.67
CA ILE A 33 -18.33 12.43 7.65
C ILE A 33 -19.08 11.33 8.43
N LEU A 34 -20.38 11.52 8.69
CA LEU A 34 -21.24 10.53 9.37
C LEU A 34 -21.40 9.23 8.58
N ASP A 35 -21.44 9.31 7.24
CA ASP A 35 -21.54 8.13 6.39
C ASP A 35 -20.20 7.38 6.34
N LEU A 36 -19.07 8.10 6.42
CA LEU A 36 -17.75 7.46 6.54
C LEU A 36 -17.65 6.58 7.79
N ILE A 37 -18.12 7.05 8.95
CA ILE A 37 -18.06 6.31 10.22
C ILE A 37 -19.12 5.22 10.39
N THR A 38 -20.11 5.10 9.50
CA THR A 38 -21.08 3.98 9.50
C THR A 38 -20.81 2.96 8.40
N ASN A 39 -19.86 3.24 7.51
CA ASN A 39 -19.51 2.35 6.40
C ASN A 39 -18.69 1.15 6.87
N VAL A 40 -19.33 -0.02 6.92
CA VAL A 40 -18.71 -1.33 7.20
C VAL A 40 -17.41 -1.60 6.41
N PRO A 41 -17.31 -1.26 5.10
CA PRO A 41 -16.08 -1.50 4.35
C PRO A 41 -14.90 -0.63 4.82
N LEU A 42 -15.18 0.55 5.37
CA LEU A 42 -14.14 1.45 5.89
C LEU A 42 -13.54 0.89 7.19
N PHE A 43 -14.36 0.25 8.03
CA PHE A 43 -13.87 -0.48 9.20
C PHE A 43 -12.99 -1.67 8.81
N LEU A 44 -13.35 -2.40 7.75
CA LEU A 44 -12.52 -3.48 7.23
C LEU A 44 -11.15 -2.96 6.75
N ALA A 45 -11.14 -1.86 5.99
CA ALA A 45 -9.91 -1.21 5.57
C ALA A 45 -9.07 -0.72 6.77
N ALA A 46 -9.71 -0.13 7.79
CA ALA A 46 -9.05 0.29 9.01
C ALA A 46 -8.44 -0.88 9.78
N ALA A 47 -9.15 -2.01 9.89
CA ALA A 47 -8.64 -3.22 10.51
C ALA A 47 -7.41 -3.78 9.75
N LEU A 48 -7.48 -3.82 8.41
CA LEU A 48 -6.36 -4.22 7.55
C LEU A 48 -5.15 -3.28 7.74
N PHE A 49 -5.37 -1.97 7.86
CA PHE A 49 -4.30 -1.02 8.18
C PHE A 49 -3.71 -1.24 9.57
N GLY A 50 -4.54 -1.56 10.56
CA GLY A 50 -4.08 -1.92 11.91
C GLY A 50 -3.18 -3.15 11.89
N ILE A 51 -3.56 -4.19 11.13
CA ILE A 51 -2.75 -5.40 10.97
C ILE A 51 -1.43 -5.08 10.25
N ASN A 52 -1.49 -4.30 9.16
CA ASN A 52 -0.30 -3.80 8.47
C ASN A 52 0.64 -3.06 9.44
N PHE A 53 0.10 -2.17 10.27
CA PHE A 53 0.88 -1.39 11.23
C PHE A 53 1.62 -2.29 12.24
N ILE A 54 0.98 -3.34 12.73
CA ILE A 54 1.60 -4.30 13.66
C ILE A 54 2.77 -5.02 12.98
N TYR A 55 2.58 -5.54 11.76
CA TYR A 55 3.65 -6.22 11.02
C TYR A 55 4.78 -5.28 10.61
N TYR A 56 4.45 -4.06 10.18
CA TYR A 56 5.41 -3.03 9.84
C TYR A 56 6.26 -2.65 11.06
N THR A 57 5.63 -2.42 12.21
CA THR A 57 6.34 -2.14 13.47
C THR A 57 7.28 -3.29 13.84
N LYS A 58 6.86 -4.54 13.67
CA LYS A 58 7.73 -5.70 13.90
C LYS A 58 8.91 -5.77 12.93
N ALA A 59 8.70 -5.40 11.66
CA ALA A 59 9.77 -5.35 10.67
C ALA A 59 10.82 -4.27 11.00
N LEU A 60 10.38 -3.12 11.53
CA LEU A 60 11.25 -2.01 11.92
C LEU A 60 12.22 -2.33 13.05
N ASN A 61 11.95 -3.38 13.86
CA ASN A 61 12.91 -3.85 14.85
C ASN A 61 14.18 -4.44 14.24
N PHE A 62 14.17 -4.73 12.94
CA PHE A 62 15.28 -5.39 12.25
C PHE A 62 15.82 -4.61 11.04
N ILE A 63 15.06 -3.64 10.54
CA ILE A 63 15.36 -2.89 9.31
C ILE A 63 15.12 -1.42 9.61
N ASP A 64 16.09 -0.58 9.24
CA ASP A 64 15.96 0.85 9.42
C ASP A 64 14.75 1.41 8.69
N ILE A 65 14.05 2.34 9.33
CA ILE A 65 12.84 2.96 8.77
C ILE A 65 13.10 3.63 7.42
N SER A 66 14.31 4.17 7.23
CA SER A 66 14.78 4.79 5.98
C SER A 66 14.79 3.81 4.79
N ILE A 67 14.84 2.50 5.06
CA ILE A 67 14.88 1.43 4.05
C ILE A 67 13.52 0.73 3.98
N ALA A 68 12.95 0.40 5.13
CA ALA A 68 11.67 -0.31 5.22
C ALA A 68 10.53 0.48 4.59
N TYR A 69 10.48 1.80 4.81
CA TYR A 69 9.38 2.63 4.31
C TYR A 69 9.32 2.70 2.78
N PRO A 70 10.41 3.05 2.06
CA PRO A 70 10.42 3.01 0.58
C PRO A 70 10.05 1.64 0.00
N ILE A 71 10.49 0.55 0.64
CA ILE A 71 10.15 -0.82 0.20
C ILE A 71 8.64 -1.04 0.32
N VAL A 72 8.05 -0.77 1.49
CA VAL A 72 6.63 -1.01 1.70
C VAL A 72 5.79 -0.17 0.74
N VAL A 73 6.05 1.14 0.70
CA VAL A 73 5.29 2.06 -0.16
C VAL A 73 5.47 1.72 -1.63
N GLY A 74 6.71 1.45 -2.06
CA GLY A 74 7.02 1.10 -3.43
C GLY A 74 6.32 -0.15 -3.92
N PHE A 75 6.45 -1.25 -3.18
CA PHE A 75 5.77 -2.50 -3.53
C PHE A 75 4.26 -2.38 -3.43
N SER A 76 3.73 -1.70 -2.40
CA SER A 76 2.30 -1.43 -2.30
C SER A 76 1.79 -0.67 -3.51
N ILE A 77 2.47 0.38 -3.97
CA ILE A 77 2.06 1.15 -5.16
C ILE A 77 1.99 0.25 -6.39
N ILE A 78 3.03 -0.56 -6.64
CA ILE A 78 3.06 -1.47 -7.79
C ILE A 78 1.89 -2.44 -7.74
N LEU A 79 1.65 -3.06 -6.57
CA LEU A 79 0.57 -4.01 -6.39
C LEU A 79 -0.80 -3.35 -6.49
N ILE A 80 -1.03 -2.23 -5.80
CA ILE A 80 -2.30 -1.49 -5.83
C ILE A 80 -2.65 -1.15 -7.27
N ILE A 81 -1.69 -0.65 -8.05
CA ILE A 81 -1.94 -0.28 -9.44
C ILE A 81 -2.22 -1.51 -10.31
N SER A 82 -1.41 -2.57 -10.18
CA SER A 82 -1.60 -3.83 -10.92
C SER A 82 -2.99 -4.42 -10.67
N PHE A 83 -3.39 -4.52 -9.39
CA PHE A 83 -4.71 -4.97 -9.01
C PHE A 83 -5.81 -3.99 -9.40
N SER A 84 -5.52 -2.68 -9.42
CA SER A 84 -6.51 -1.68 -9.81
C SER A 84 -6.87 -1.75 -11.30
N ILE A 85 -5.90 -2.02 -12.17
CA ILE A 85 -6.16 -2.28 -13.59
C ILE A 85 -7.02 -3.55 -13.72
N LEU A 86 -6.68 -4.62 -12.99
CA LEU A 86 -7.36 -5.91 -13.08
C LEU A 86 -8.78 -5.91 -12.49
N LEU A 87 -8.98 -5.26 -11.34
CA LEU A 87 -10.25 -5.29 -10.58
C LEU A 87 -11.19 -4.14 -10.96
N PHE A 88 -10.66 -2.96 -11.29
CA PHE A 88 -11.45 -1.76 -11.56
C PHE A 88 -11.41 -1.33 -13.03
N ASN A 89 -10.72 -2.06 -13.92
CA ASN A 89 -10.59 -1.77 -15.35
C ASN A 89 -10.17 -0.31 -15.65
N GLU A 90 -9.36 0.27 -14.76
CA GLU A 90 -8.88 1.63 -14.94
C GLU A 90 -7.90 1.72 -16.11
N ARG A 91 -8.09 2.74 -16.94
CA ARG A 91 -7.11 3.11 -17.97
C ARG A 91 -6.05 3.99 -17.34
N LEU A 92 -4.85 3.45 -17.18
CA LEU A 92 -3.70 4.24 -16.78
C LEU A 92 -3.24 5.12 -17.94
N SER A 93 -2.99 6.40 -17.64
CA SER A 93 -2.33 7.29 -18.57
C SER A 93 -0.85 6.90 -18.73
N ILE A 94 -0.28 7.14 -19.92
CA ILE A 94 1.17 7.04 -20.17
C ILE A 94 1.96 7.90 -19.18
N THR A 95 1.41 9.04 -18.74
CA THR A 95 2.04 9.88 -17.71
C THR A 95 2.09 9.21 -16.34
N GLN A 96 1.07 8.44 -15.95
CA GLN A 96 1.07 7.69 -14.70
C GLN A 96 2.08 6.54 -14.73
N LEU A 97 2.17 5.84 -15.87
CA LEU A 97 3.20 4.81 -16.10
C LEU A 97 4.62 5.39 -15.99
N GLY A 98 4.86 6.57 -16.58
CA GLY A 98 6.14 7.27 -16.45
C GLY A 98 6.45 7.66 -15.00
N GLY A 99 5.46 8.19 -14.27
CA GLY A 99 5.58 8.51 -12.85
C GLY A 99 5.90 7.27 -11.99
N MET A 100 5.28 6.13 -12.27
CA MET A 100 5.61 4.87 -11.59
C MET A 100 7.05 4.45 -11.83
N GLY A 101 7.54 4.57 -13.07
CA GLY A 101 8.95 4.31 -13.39
C GLY A 101 9.89 5.17 -12.56
N LEU A 102 9.58 6.46 -12.40
CA LEU A 102 10.36 7.37 -11.56
C LEU A 102 10.31 7.01 -10.07
N ILE A 103 9.17 6.55 -9.55
CA ILE A 103 9.07 6.05 -8.16
C ILE A 103 9.98 4.84 -7.96
N ILE A 104 9.94 3.88 -8.89
CA ILE A 104 10.79 2.68 -8.84
C ILE A 104 12.28 3.08 -8.87
N ILE A 105 12.66 3.99 -9.76
CA ILE A 105 14.03 4.51 -9.82
C ILE A 105 14.41 5.19 -8.51
N GLY A 106 13.52 6.02 -7.95
CA GLY A 106 13.73 6.69 -6.66
C GLY A 106 13.96 5.69 -5.52
N ILE A 107 13.19 4.61 -5.47
CA ILE A 107 13.36 3.55 -4.47
C ILE A 107 14.72 2.85 -4.64
N ILE A 108 15.11 2.53 -5.88
CA ILE A 108 16.41 1.91 -6.17
C ILE A 108 17.56 2.84 -5.74
N LEU A 109 17.45 4.14 -6.00
CA LEU A 109 18.47 5.13 -5.59
C LEU A 109 18.58 5.25 -4.07
N VAL A 110 17.45 5.24 -3.35
CA VAL A 110 17.46 5.21 -1.88
C VAL A 110 18.13 3.93 -1.37
N PHE A 111 17.88 2.80 -2.04
CA PHE A 111 18.47 1.52 -1.68
C PHE A 111 19.96 1.41 -2.04
N SER A 112 20.40 2.06 -3.12
CA SER A 112 21.80 2.02 -3.61
C SER A 112 22.82 2.63 -2.65
N ARG A 113 22.37 3.34 -1.61
CA ARG A 113 23.25 3.95 -0.61
C ARG A 113 23.55 3.01 0.58
N ILE A 114 23.10 1.75 0.51
CA ILE A 114 23.34 0.65 1.46
C ILE A 114 24.35 -0.31 0.80
#